data_AF-A0A535AA64-F1
#
_entry.id   AF-A0A535AA64-F1
#
_cell.length_a   1.000
_cell.length_b   1.000
_cell.length_c   1.000
_cell.angle_alpha   90.00
_cell.angle_beta   90.00
_cell.angle_gamma   90.00
#
_symmetry.space_group_name_H-M   'P 1'
#
loop_
_entity.id
_entity.type
_entity.pdbx_description
1 polymer ?
#
loop_
_entity_poly.entity_id
_entity_poly.type
_entity_poly.pdbx_seq_one_letter_code
_entity_poly.pdbx_strand_id
1 'polypeptide(L)'
;MRRSITTTVTVVAGLVLIVDLLVVNPSLGAIATALQELLVLLAAAAAVGGAASLAAHHLRIVAQGTSDRLGSFVLLVGMGVILVAGLRPGSSGSSDPIVLWLVAAVLVPIAASLFALLFLFLLAAARRGLVTGGTEMILLLATSGVVVMLLLPLGGKAGEWLAAGAGWVETVPLAGVFRGLLIGVAIIASLTASRILLGIDRDDE
;
A
#
# COMPACT_ATOMS: atom_id res chain seq x y z
N MET A 1 17.77 30.78 -5.37
CA MET A 1 17.37 31.38 -4.07
C MET A 1 15.99 30.89 -3.60
N ARG A 2 14.88 31.07 -4.35
CA ARG A 2 13.53 30.57 -3.97
C ARG A 2 13.47 29.07 -3.62
N ARG A 3 14.30 28.25 -4.29
CA ARG A 3 14.33 26.79 -4.18
C ARG A 3 14.90 26.27 -2.85
N SER A 4 15.87 26.97 -2.26
CA SER A 4 16.43 26.61 -0.95
C SER A 4 15.44 26.85 0.18
N ILE A 5 14.59 27.86 0.05
CA ILE A 5 13.58 28.20 1.06
C ILE A 5 12.55 27.07 1.19
N THR A 6 12.05 26.53 0.07
CA THR A 6 11.06 25.44 0.10
C THR A 6 11.63 24.19 0.76
N THR A 7 12.85 23.77 0.40
CA THR A 7 13.50 22.62 1.03
C THR A 7 13.69 22.84 2.53
N THR A 8 14.19 24.00 2.95
CA THR A 8 14.38 24.31 4.37
C THR A 8 13.06 24.28 5.14
N VAL A 9 11.99 24.84 4.58
CA VAL A 9 10.66 24.82 5.21
C VAL A 9 10.15 23.38 5.39
N THR A 10 10.29 22.52 4.38
CA THR A 10 9.81 21.13 4.46
C THR A 10 10.62 20.30 5.48
N VAL A 11 11.94 20.48 5.52
CA VAL A 11 12.80 19.80 6.51
C VAL A 11 12.45 20.23 7.92
N VAL A 12 12.28 21.53 8.16
CA VAL A 12 11.90 22.06 9.47
C VAL A 12 10.51 21.57 9.88
N ALA A 13 9.54 21.59 8.97
CA ALA A 13 8.20 21.08 9.24
C ALA A 13 8.21 19.58 9.61
N GLY A 14 8.95 18.76 8.87
CA GLY A 14 9.10 17.33 9.18
C GLY A 14 9.77 17.09 10.54
N LEU A 15 10.81 17.85 10.87
CA LEU A 15 11.51 17.74 12.15
C LEU A 15 10.61 18.13 13.33
N VAL A 16 9.80 19.20 13.18
CA VAL A 16 8.82 19.61 14.21
C VAL A 16 7.82 18.49 14.49
N LEU A 17 7.31 17.81 13.45
CA LEU A 17 6.37 16.69 13.63
C LEU A 17 7.01 15.48 14.32
N ILE A 18 8.28 15.16 14.01
CA ILE A 18 9.01 14.09 14.69
C ILE A 18 9.24 14.43 16.16
N VAL A 19 9.59 15.69 16.47
CA VAL A 19 9.82 16.14 17.85
C VAL A 19 8.51 16.11 18.66
N ASP A 20 7.39 16.54 18.07
CA ASP A 20 6.07 16.47 18.70
C ASP A 20 5.68 15.04 19.07
N LEU A 21 6.00 14.06 18.23
CA LEU A 21 5.76 12.63 18.50
C LEU A 21 6.54 12.11 19.73
N LEU A 22 7.70 12.70 20.03
CA LEU A 22 8.60 12.25 21.10
C LEU A 22 8.42 13.04 22.40
N VAL A 23 7.96 14.30 22.34
CA VAL A 23 7.91 15.22 23.48
C VAL A 23 6.50 15.77 23.68
N VAL A 24 5.87 15.41 24.79
CA VAL A 24 4.54 15.94 25.16
C VAL A 24 4.68 17.39 25.64
N ASN A 25 4.52 18.36 24.74
CA ASN A 25 4.50 19.79 25.05
C ASN A 25 3.32 20.49 24.35
N PRO A 26 2.41 21.17 25.09
CA PRO A 26 1.23 21.82 24.51
C PRO A 26 1.52 22.84 23.40
N SER A 27 2.66 23.54 23.48
CA SER A 27 3.04 24.57 22.49
C SER A 27 3.51 23.96 21.18
N LEU A 28 4.23 22.82 21.26
CA LEU A 28 4.65 22.04 20.09
C LEU A 28 3.44 21.41 19.41
N GLY A 29 2.50 20.85 20.19
CA GLY A 29 1.28 20.24 19.67
C GLY A 29 0.41 21.20 18.86
N ALA A 30 0.31 22.47 19.27
CA ALA A 30 -0.41 23.48 18.51
C ALA A 30 0.23 23.76 17.13
N ILE A 31 1.57 23.86 17.07
CA ILE A 31 2.31 24.07 15.81
C ILE A 31 2.20 22.83 14.92
N ALA A 32 2.36 21.63 15.51
CA ALA A 32 2.24 20.37 14.80
C ALA A 32 0.83 20.18 14.20
N THR A 33 -0.22 20.53 14.95
CA THR A 33 -1.60 20.49 14.46
C THR A 33 -1.80 21.45 13.27
N ALA A 34 -1.35 22.70 13.38
CA ALA A 34 -1.43 23.67 12.27
C ALA A 34 -0.64 23.20 11.03
N LEU A 35 0.53 22.59 11.23
CA LEU A 35 1.29 21.98 10.14
C LEU A 35 0.54 20.79 9.51
N GLN A 36 -0.07 19.93 10.32
CA GLN A 36 -0.88 18.80 9.82
C GLN A 36 -2.09 19.28 9.02
N GLU A 37 -2.81 20.30 9.49
CA GLU A 37 -3.92 20.90 8.74
C GLU A 37 -3.47 21.44 7.38
N LEU A 38 -2.32 22.14 7.34
CA LEU A 38 -1.73 22.62 6.10
C LEU A 38 -1.31 21.47 5.18
N LEU A 39 -0.74 20.40 5.74
CA LEU A 39 -0.37 19.20 4.99
C LEU A 39 -1.59 18.49 4.42
N VAL A 40 -2.69 18.39 5.17
CA VAL A 40 -3.96 17.81 4.68
C VAL A 40 -4.52 18.67 3.54
N LEU A 41 -4.50 20.00 3.67
CA LEU A 41 -4.93 20.90 2.61
C LEU A 41 -4.08 20.75 1.34
N LEU A 42 -2.75 20.69 1.51
CA LEU A 42 -1.81 20.49 0.41
C LEU A 42 -2.00 19.13 -0.26
N ALA A 43 -2.20 18.07 0.53
CA ALA A 43 -2.49 16.73 0.04
C ALA A 43 -3.81 16.67 -0.74
N ALA A 44 -4.86 17.35 -0.25
CA ALA A 44 -6.12 17.47 -0.97
C ALA A 44 -5.94 18.20 -2.31
N ALA A 45 -5.24 19.34 -2.32
CA ALA A 45 -4.94 20.08 -3.55
C ALA A 45 -4.09 19.25 -4.53
N ALA A 46 -3.09 18.53 -4.04
CA ALA A 46 -2.25 17.64 -4.82
C ALA A 46 -3.05 16.46 -5.39
N ALA A 47 -3.98 15.87 -4.62
CA ALA A 47 -4.85 14.81 -5.09
C ALA A 47 -5.75 15.26 -6.25
N VAL A 48 -6.36 16.46 -6.12
CA VAL A 48 -7.15 17.05 -7.21
C VAL A 48 -6.30 17.35 -8.43
N GLY A 49 -5.13 17.98 -8.25
CA GLY A 49 -4.20 18.28 -9.34
C GLY A 49 -3.68 17.02 -10.03
N GLY A 50 -3.35 15.98 -9.26
CA GLY A 50 -2.90 14.68 -9.76
C GLY A 50 -4.00 13.98 -10.56
N ALA A 51 -5.22 13.94 -10.04
CA ALA A 51 -6.37 13.39 -10.76
C ALA A 51 -6.65 14.16 -12.06
N ALA A 52 -6.61 15.50 -12.03
CA ALA A 52 -6.79 16.33 -13.21
C ALA A 52 -5.69 16.11 -14.27
N SER A 53 -4.43 16.02 -13.84
CA SER A 53 -3.28 15.74 -14.73
C SER A 53 -3.40 14.36 -15.37
N LEU A 54 -3.74 13.34 -14.58
CA LEU A 54 -3.96 11.98 -15.05
C LEU A 54 -5.12 11.94 -16.07
N ALA A 55 -6.23 12.60 -15.75
CA ALA A 55 -7.37 12.72 -16.64
C ALA A 55 -6.98 13.40 -17.97
N ALA A 56 -6.27 14.53 -17.90
CA ALA A 56 -5.84 15.28 -19.08
C ALA A 56 -4.89 14.47 -19.97
N HIS A 57 -3.95 13.73 -19.36
CA HIS A 57 -3.02 12.87 -20.07
C HIS A 57 -3.76 11.74 -20.83
N HIS A 58 -4.62 11.00 -20.14
CA HIS A 58 -5.35 9.88 -20.76
C HIS A 58 -6.44 10.35 -21.73
N LEU A 59 -7.06 11.51 -21.49
CA LEU A 59 -8.01 12.09 -22.44
C LEU A 59 -7.32 12.46 -23.76
N ARG A 60 -6.08 12.97 -23.68
CA ARG A 60 -5.26 13.23 -24.87
C ARG A 60 -4.92 11.95 -25.63
N ILE A 61 -4.56 10.87 -24.93
CA ILE A 61 -4.31 9.55 -25.54
C ILE A 61 -5.55 9.05 -26.30
N VAL A 62 -6.73 9.12 -25.67
CA VAL A 62 -7.99 8.69 -26.27
C VAL A 62 -8.32 9.54 -27.51
N ALA A 63 -8.18 10.86 -27.42
CA ALA A 63 -8.48 11.81 -28.50
C ALA A 63 -7.52 11.68 -29.69
N GLN A 64 -6.21 11.56 -29.44
CA GLN A 64 -5.18 11.49 -30.50
C GLN A 64 -5.05 10.10 -31.10
N GLY A 65 -5.39 9.09 -30.32
CA GLY A 65 -5.54 7.74 -30.82
C GLY A 65 -4.34 6.86 -30.90
N THR A 66 -3.47 7.01 -29.91
CA THR A 66 -2.26 6.23 -29.80
C THR A 66 -2.54 4.78 -29.36
N SER A 67 -1.49 3.97 -29.27
CA SER A 67 -1.56 2.51 -29.11
C SER A 67 -2.29 2.00 -27.86
N ASP A 68 -2.50 2.83 -26.82
CA ASP A 68 -3.17 2.43 -25.58
C ASP A 68 -4.49 3.19 -25.32
N ARG A 69 -5.33 3.28 -26.35
CA ARG A 69 -6.69 3.84 -26.24
C ARG A 69 -7.56 3.08 -25.24
N LEU A 70 -7.51 1.74 -25.27
CA LEU A 70 -8.38 0.90 -24.45
C LEU A 70 -8.03 1.00 -22.96
N GLY A 71 -6.75 0.92 -22.59
CA GLY A 71 -6.32 1.08 -21.21
C GLY A 71 -6.66 2.46 -20.66
N SER A 72 -6.38 3.50 -21.44
CA SER A 72 -6.73 4.89 -21.08
C SER A 72 -8.23 5.10 -20.91
N PHE A 73 -9.05 4.52 -21.78
CA PHE A 73 -10.51 4.60 -21.65
C PHE A 73 -11.02 3.90 -20.39
N VAL A 74 -10.55 2.67 -20.13
CA VAL A 74 -10.93 1.91 -18.92
C VAL A 74 -10.54 2.67 -17.65
N LEU A 75 -9.35 3.28 -17.63
CA LEU A 75 -8.89 4.09 -16.50
C LEU A 75 -9.79 5.30 -16.25
N LEU A 76 -10.13 6.06 -17.30
CA LEU A 76 -11.00 7.24 -17.19
C LEU A 76 -12.40 6.85 -16.71
N VAL A 77 -12.97 5.76 -17.25
CA VAL A 77 -14.27 5.24 -16.83
C VAL A 77 -14.22 4.79 -15.37
N GLY A 78 -13.20 4.01 -14.97
CA GLY A 78 -13.04 3.55 -13.59
C GLY A 78 -12.91 4.71 -12.61
N MET A 79 -12.10 5.72 -12.95
CA MET A 79 -11.97 6.95 -12.16
C MET A 79 -13.32 7.68 -12.04
N GLY A 80 -14.07 7.80 -13.13
CA GLY A 80 -15.41 8.39 -13.13
C GLY A 80 -16.38 7.64 -12.22
N VAL A 81 -16.43 6.30 -12.32
CA VAL A 81 -17.31 5.45 -11.52
C VAL A 81 -17.04 5.63 -10.02
N ILE A 82 -15.77 5.62 -9.60
CA ILE A 82 -15.39 5.80 -8.20
C ILE A 82 -15.75 7.22 -7.71
N LEU A 83 -15.46 8.26 -8.50
CA LEU A 83 -15.77 9.64 -8.13
C LEU A 83 -17.28 9.88 -8.01
N VAL A 84 -18.08 9.37 -8.96
CA VAL A 84 -19.54 9.47 -8.88
C VAL A 84 -20.08 8.75 -7.65
N ALA A 85 -19.55 7.56 -7.33
CA ALA A 85 -19.96 6.81 -6.15
C ALA A 85 -19.60 7.53 -4.82
N GLY A 86 -18.43 8.17 -4.74
CA GLY A 86 -17.95 8.83 -3.54
C GLY A 86 -18.38 10.30 -3.36
N LEU A 87 -18.77 10.99 -4.43
CA LEU A 87 -19.18 12.40 -4.39
C LEU A 87 -20.70 12.60 -4.53
N ARG A 88 -21.47 11.52 -4.62
CA ARG A 88 -22.94 11.61 -4.65
C ARG A 88 -23.48 12.25 -3.36
N PRO A 89 -24.59 13.03 -3.43
CA PRO A 89 -25.24 13.55 -2.24
C PRO A 89 -25.58 12.45 -1.24
N GLY A 90 -25.19 12.61 0.02
CA GLY A 90 -25.39 11.61 1.07
C GLY A 90 -24.33 10.51 1.14
N SER A 91 -23.29 10.56 0.32
CA SER A 91 -22.14 9.67 0.45
C SER A 91 -21.26 10.05 1.65
N SER A 92 -20.67 9.05 2.29
CA SER A 92 -19.60 9.24 3.28
C SER A 92 -18.20 9.32 2.64
N GLY A 93 -18.12 9.50 1.32
CA GLY A 93 -16.86 9.63 0.60
C GLY A 93 -16.14 8.30 0.47
N SER A 94 -14.87 8.24 0.89
CA SER A 94 -14.04 7.02 0.78
C SER A 94 -14.52 5.86 1.65
N SER A 95 -15.35 6.12 2.66
CA SER A 95 -15.91 5.10 3.55
C SER A 95 -17.28 4.60 3.10
N ASP A 96 -17.81 5.09 1.97
CA ASP A 96 -19.12 4.67 1.47
C ASP A 96 -19.07 3.19 1.06
N PRO A 97 -20.04 2.35 1.48
CA PRO A 97 -20.08 0.94 1.14
C PRO A 97 -19.98 0.66 -0.36
N ILE A 98 -20.52 1.54 -1.20
CA ILE A 98 -20.44 1.39 -2.66
C ILE A 98 -19.00 1.59 -3.15
N VAL A 99 -18.30 2.60 -2.61
CA VAL A 99 -16.89 2.86 -2.94
C VAL A 99 -16.02 1.71 -2.46
N LEU A 100 -16.22 1.23 -1.23
CA LEU A 100 -15.50 0.08 -0.70
C LEU A 100 -15.72 -1.18 -1.53
N TRP A 101 -16.95 -1.43 -1.97
CA TRP A 101 -17.27 -2.56 -2.85
C TRP A 101 -16.60 -2.43 -4.22
N LEU A 102 -16.64 -1.25 -4.85
CA LEU A 102 -15.98 -0.99 -6.14
C LEU A 102 -14.47 -1.24 -6.05
N VAL A 103 -13.83 -0.74 -4.99
CA VAL A 103 -12.40 -0.93 -4.74
C VAL A 103 -12.09 -2.41 -4.52
N ALA A 104 -12.90 -3.12 -3.71
CA ALA A 104 -12.72 -4.55 -3.48
C ALA A 104 -12.92 -5.38 -4.76
N ALA A 105 -13.89 -5.03 -5.60
CA ALA A 105 -14.16 -5.73 -6.86
C ALA A 105 -12.97 -5.68 -7.83
N VAL A 106 -12.11 -4.65 -7.72
CA VAL A 106 -10.88 -4.53 -8.52
C VAL A 106 -9.69 -5.17 -7.80
N LEU A 107 -9.49 -4.87 -6.51
CA LEU A 107 -8.31 -5.32 -5.77
C LEU A 107 -8.32 -6.81 -5.47
N VAL A 108 -9.48 -7.41 -5.16
CA VAL A 108 -9.57 -8.83 -4.78
C VAL A 108 -9.14 -9.75 -5.93
N PRO A 109 -9.62 -9.59 -7.19
CA PRO A 109 -9.14 -10.42 -8.29
C PRO A 109 -7.65 -10.22 -8.59
N ILE A 110 -7.15 -8.97 -8.51
CA ILE A 110 -5.72 -8.68 -8.72
C ILE A 110 -4.89 -9.41 -7.67
N ALA A 111 -5.23 -9.27 -6.39
CA ALA A 111 -4.54 -9.98 -5.30
C ALA A 111 -4.62 -11.51 -5.49
N ALA A 112 -5.80 -12.04 -5.82
CA ALA A 112 -5.98 -13.47 -6.08
C ALA A 112 -5.10 -13.97 -7.24
N SER A 113 -4.97 -13.19 -8.32
CA SER A 113 -4.11 -13.52 -9.45
C SER A 113 -2.62 -13.54 -9.06
N LEU A 114 -2.17 -12.58 -8.24
CA LEU A 114 -0.80 -12.55 -7.74
C LEU A 114 -0.53 -13.73 -6.80
N PHE A 115 -1.46 -14.07 -5.91
CA PHE A 115 -1.34 -15.25 -5.06
C PHE A 115 -1.34 -16.56 -5.86
N ALA A 116 -2.14 -16.66 -6.92
CA ALA A 116 -2.12 -17.81 -7.81
C ALA A 116 -0.77 -17.98 -8.51
N LEU A 117 -0.17 -16.88 -9.00
CA LEU A 117 1.18 -16.91 -9.58
C LEU A 117 2.24 -17.30 -8.55
N LEU A 118 2.18 -16.73 -7.34
CA LEU A 118 3.08 -17.08 -6.24
C LEU A 118 2.98 -18.56 -5.87
N PHE A 119 1.76 -19.10 -5.83
CA PHE A 119 1.54 -20.52 -5.58
C PHE A 119 2.19 -21.40 -6.65
N LEU A 120 2.02 -21.06 -7.94
CA LEU A 120 2.65 -21.80 -9.04
C LEU A 120 4.19 -21.75 -8.97
N PHE A 121 4.77 -20.58 -8.67
CA PHE A 121 6.22 -20.45 -8.50
C PHE A 121 6.73 -21.22 -7.29
N LEU A 122 6.02 -21.16 -6.17
CA LEU A 122 6.38 -21.89 -4.96
C LEU A 122 6.29 -23.40 -5.18
N LEU A 123 5.27 -23.88 -5.91
CA LEU A 123 5.13 -25.28 -6.28
C LEU A 123 6.27 -25.74 -7.20
N ALA A 124 6.62 -24.94 -8.22
CA ALA A 124 7.75 -25.23 -9.10
C ALA A 124 9.09 -25.27 -8.33
N ALA A 125 9.29 -24.32 -7.42
CA ALA A 125 10.46 -24.27 -6.55
C ALA A 125 10.51 -25.47 -5.58
N ALA A 126 9.39 -25.84 -4.98
CA ALA A 126 9.28 -27.00 -4.09
C ALA A 126 9.61 -28.30 -4.85
N ARG A 127 9.05 -28.50 -6.06
CA ARG A 127 9.38 -29.66 -6.90
C ARG A 127 10.88 -29.74 -7.19
N ARG A 128 11.48 -28.62 -7.61
CA ARG A 128 12.92 -28.56 -7.90
C ARG A 128 13.75 -28.83 -6.65
N GLY A 129 13.38 -28.24 -5.52
CA GLY A 129 14.05 -28.38 -4.25
C GLY A 129 14.01 -29.80 -3.67
N LEU A 130 12.88 -30.48 -3.82
CA LEU A 130 12.73 -31.89 -3.43
C LEU A 130 13.64 -32.82 -4.24
N VAL A 131 13.81 -32.56 -5.54
CA VAL A 131 14.72 -33.34 -6.39
C VAL A 131 16.18 -33.14 -5.98
N THR A 132 16.56 -31.92 -5.56
CA THR A 132 17.93 -31.64 -5.09
C THR A 132 18.23 -32.20 -3.70
N GLY A 133 17.23 -32.66 -2.95
CA GLY A 133 17.41 -33.40 -1.69
C GLY A 133 18.01 -32.60 -0.52
N GLY A 134 17.95 -31.27 -0.55
CA GLY A 134 18.50 -30.42 0.53
C GLY A 134 17.66 -30.52 1.81
N THR A 135 18.32 -30.75 2.94
CA THR A 135 17.68 -30.84 4.27
C THR A 135 16.84 -29.61 4.59
N GLU A 136 17.31 -28.43 4.20
CA GLU A 136 16.61 -27.15 4.40
C GLU A 136 15.27 -27.12 3.66
N MET A 137 15.21 -27.66 2.44
CA MET A 137 13.97 -27.67 1.66
C MET A 137 12.92 -28.61 2.26
N ILE A 138 13.35 -29.77 2.75
CA ILE A 138 12.47 -30.73 3.41
C ILE A 138 11.87 -30.11 4.67
N LEU A 139 12.68 -29.43 5.48
CA LEU A 139 12.22 -28.71 6.66
C LEU A 139 11.21 -27.61 6.29
N LEU A 140 11.52 -26.78 5.30
CA LEU A 140 10.62 -25.72 4.83
C LEU A 140 9.28 -26.27 4.34
N LEU A 141 9.29 -27.37 3.58
CA LEU A 141 8.07 -27.98 3.07
C LEU A 141 7.26 -28.62 4.21
N ALA A 142 7.91 -29.28 5.17
CA ALA A 142 7.25 -29.83 6.34
C ALA A 142 6.57 -28.74 7.18
N THR A 143 7.29 -27.66 7.48
CA THR A 143 6.73 -26.51 8.22
C THR A 143 5.57 -25.87 7.45
N SER A 144 5.71 -25.67 6.14
CA SER A 144 4.64 -25.12 5.31
C SER A 144 3.41 -26.01 5.29
N GLY A 145 3.60 -27.34 5.21
CA GLY A 145 2.52 -28.32 5.27
C GLY A 145 1.75 -28.27 6.58
N VAL A 146 2.46 -28.13 7.71
CA VAL A 146 1.83 -27.93 9.03
C VAL A 146 1.00 -26.66 9.05
N VAL A 147 1.53 -25.54 8.54
CA VAL A 147 0.79 -24.27 8.48
C VAL A 147 -0.47 -24.42 7.63
N VAL A 148 -0.37 -25.02 6.44
CA VAL A 148 -1.55 -25.26 5.59
C VAL A 148 -2.57 -26.15 6.32
N MET A 149 -2.13 -27.16 7.06
CA MET A 149 -3.00 -28.02 7.86
C MET A 149 -3.77 -27.26 8.95
N LEU A 150 -3.14 -26.29 9.60
CA LEU A 150 -3.78 -25.43 10.61
C LEU A 150 -4.92 -24.58 10.03
N LEU A 151 -4.82 -24.20 8.75
CA LEU A 151 -5.80 -23.34 8.08
C LEU A 151 -7.05 -24.11 7.56
N LEU A 152 -7.12 -25.43 7.73
CA LEU A 152 -8.28 -26.20 7.27
C LEU A 152 -9.53 -25.87 8.12
N PRO A 153 -10.66 -25.50 7.49
CA PRO A 153 -11.91 -25.25 8.21
C PRO A 153 -12.55 -26.57 8.63
N LEU A 154 -12.12 -27.12 9.76
CA LEU A 154 -12.68 -28.32 10.38
C LEU A 154 -13.62 -27.95 11.54
N GLY A 155 -14.68 -28.73 11.72
CA GLY A 155 -15.65 -28.55 12.81
C GLY A 155 -15.30 -29.36 14.07
N GLY A 156 -15.90 -28.98 15.20
CA GLY A 156 -15.75 -29.66 16.49
C GLY A 156 -14.43 -29.36 17.22
N LYS A 157 -14.11 -30.13 18.26
CA LYS A 157 -12.94 -29.90 19.13
C LYS A 157 -11.61 -29.89 18.38
N ALA A 158 -11.47 -30.73 17.35
CA ALA A 158 -10.27 -30.73 16.50
C ALA A 158 -10.13 -29.41 15.72
N GLY A 159 -11.24 -28.84 15.25
CA GLY A 159 -11.28 -27.53 14.60
C GLY A 159 -10.86 -26.38 15.50
N GLU A 160 -11.29 -26.39 16.77
CA GLU A 160 -10.90 -25.37 17.76
C GLU A 160 -9.38 -25.35 17.99
N TRP A 161 -8.75 -26.53 18.11
CA TRP A 161 -7.29 -26.64 18.26
C TRP A 161 -6.53 -26.17 17.02
N LEU A 162 -6.99 -26.53 15.82
CA LEU A 162 -6.37 -26.08 14.57
C LEU A 162 -6.52 -24.56 14.38
N ALA A 163 -7.71 -24.01 14.67
CA ALA A 163 -7.97 -22.58 14.62
C ALA A 163 -7.11 -21.79 15.62
N ALA A 164 -6.91 -22.32 16.83
CA ALA A 164 -6.00 -21.71 17.81
C ALA A 164 -4.54 -21.69 17.30
N GLY A 165 -4.09 -22.78 16.69
CA GLY A 165 -2.77 -22.85 16.06
C GLY A 165 -2.62 -21.87 14.89
N ALA A 166 -3.61 -21.80 14.00
CA ALA A 166 -3.64 -20.84 12.89
C ALA A 166 -3.61 -19.39 13.41
N GLY A 167 -4.42 -19.09 14.44
CA GLY A 167 -4.45 -17.77 15.06
C GLY A 167 -3.11 -17.37 15.69
N TRP A 168 -2.38 -18.32 16.31
CA TRP A 168 -1.04 -18.05 16.82
C TRP A 168 -0.05 -17.74 15.69
N VAL A 169 -0.09 -18.52 14.59
CA VAL A 169 0.74 -18.26 13.39
C VAL A 169 0.43 -16.88 12.78
N GLU A 170 -0.84 -16.49 12.71
CA GLU A 170 -1.24 -15.20 12.18
C GLU A 170 -0.74 -14.03 13.05
N THR A 171 -0.96 -14.14 14.36
CA THR A 171 -0.72 -13.04 15.30
C THR A 171 0.75 -12.87 15.72
N VAL A 172 1.56 -13.93 15.64
CA VAL A 172 2.97 -13.91 16.07
C VAL A 172 3.92 -13.82 14.86
N PRO A 173 4.24 -14.91 14.14
CA PRO A 173 5.23 -14.83 13.07
C PRO A 173 4.74 -14.02 11.87
N LEU A 174 3.50 -14.21 11.41
CA LEU A 174 3.00 -13.51 10.24
C LEU A 174 2.86 -12.01 10.49
N ALA A 175 2.25 -11.61 11.61
CA ALA A 175 2.19 -10.22 12.00
C ALA A 175 3.58 -9.62 12.26
N GLY A 176 4.55 -10.40 12.76
CA GLY A 176 5.95 -9.98 12.87
C GLY A 176 6.57 -9.62 11.52
N VAL A 177 6.39 -10.49 10.51
CA VAL A 177 6.85 -10.25 9.13
C VAL A 177 6.20 -8.99 8.55
N PHE A 178 4.88 -8.83 8.70
CA PHE A 178 4.18 -7.64 8.20
C PHE A 178 4.63 -6.37 8.89
N ARG A 179 4.85 -6.38 10.20
CA ARG A 179 5.42 -5.23 10.93
C ARG A 179 6.81 -4.88 10.41
N GLY A 180 7.68 -5.87 10.22
CA GLY A 180 9.01 -5.67 9.64
C GLY A 180 8.96 -5.09 8.22
N LEU A 181 8.06 -5.60 7.37
CA LEU A 181 7.82 -5.08 6.03
C LEU A 181 7.38 -3.61 6.06
N LEU A 182 6.41 -3.26 6.92
CA LEU A 182 5.91 -1.90 7.05
C LEU A 182 7.01 -0.94 7.52
N ILE A 183 7.85 -1.36 8.46
CA ILE A 183 9.01 -0.58 8.91
C ILE A 183 9.99 -0.38 7.74
N GLY A 184 10.29 -1.45 6.98
CA GLY A 184 11.17 -1.37 5.81
C GLY A 184 10.65 -0.42 4.74
N VAL A 185 9.35 -0.50 4.41
CA VAL A 185 8.68 0.41 3.47
C VAL A 185 8.74 1.85 3.97
N ALA A 186 8.49 2.09 5.26
CA ALA A 186 8.58 3.42 5.86
C ALA A 186 10.00 4.01 5.78
N ILE A 187 11.03 3.20 6.00
CA ILE A 187 12.43 3.63 5.86
C ILE A 187 12.73 4.00 4.40
N ILE A 188 12.35 3.16 3.43
CA ILE A 188 12.58 3.43 2.01
C ILE A 188 11.85 4.71 1.59
N ALA A 189 10.59 4.87 1.97
CA ALA A 189 9.82 6.08 1.69
C ALA A 189 10.47 7.34 2.28
N SER A 190 11.00 7.23 3.51
CA SER A 190 11.71 8.34 4.18
C SER A 190 13.03 8.69 3.47
N LEU A 191 13.76 7.68 2.97
CA LEU A 191 14.98 7.88 2.19
C LEU A 191 14.69 8.55 0.85
N THR A 192 13.68 8.08 0.12
CA THR A 192 13.26 8.70 -1.15
C THR A 192 12.80 10.14 -0.93
N ALA A 193 11.99 10.40 0.09
CA ALA A 193 11.60 11.75 0.46
C ALA A 193 12.83 12.63 0.77
N SER A 194 13.79 12.11 1.53
CA SER A 194 15.04 12.83 1.86
C SER A 194 15.88 13.13 0.62
N ARG A 195 16.00 12.20 -0.33
CA ARG A 195 16.72 12.42 -1.60
C ARG A 195 16.06 13.50 -2.46
N ILE A 196 14.73 13.47 -2.55
CA ILE A 196 13.95 14.50 -3.24
C ILE A 196 14.15 15.87 -2.56
N LEU A 197 14.13 15.91 -1.22
CA LEU A 197 14.34 17.14 -0.43
C LEU A 197 15.73 17.73 -0.65
N LEU A 198 16.77 16.89 -0.59
CA LEU A 198 18.16 17.29 -0.82
C LEU A 198 18.45 17.61 -2.30
N GLY A 199 17.52 17.28 -3.21
CA GLY A 199 17.65 17.54 -4.64
C GLY A 199 18.62 16.61 -5.36
N ILE A 200 18.96 15.45 -4.76
CA ILE A 200 19.95 14.50 -5.28
C ILE A 200 19.40 13.73 -6.50
N ASP A 201 18.09 13.43 -6.52
CA ASP A 201 17.42 12.70 -7.62
C ASP A 201 17.16 13.56 -8.88
N ARG A 202 17.89 14.68 -9.05
CA ARG A 202 17.59 15.67 -10.11
C ARG A 202 18.66 15.77 -11.20
N ASP A 203 19.75 15.02 -11.07
CA ASP A 203 20.85 15.01 -12.04
C ASP A 203 20.72 13.86 -13.08
N ASP A 204 19.64 13.07 -13.02
CA ASP A 204 19.36 11.93 -13.93
C ASP A 204 18.26 12.21 -14.99
N GLU A 205 17.82 13.46 -15.16
CA GLU A 205 16.97 13.93 -16.29
C GLU A 205 17.67 15.02 -17.12
#